data_AF-A0A2T7E981-F1
#
_entry.id   AF-A0A2T7E981-F1
#
_cell.length_a   1.000
_cell.length_b   1.000
_cell.length_c   1.000
_cell.angle_alpha   90.00
_cell.angle_beta   90.00
_cell.angle_gamma   90.00
#
_symmetry.space_group_name_H-M   'P 1'
#
loop_
_entity.id
_entity.type
_entity.pdbx_description
1 polymer ?
#
loop_
_entity_poly.entity_id
_entity_poly.type
_entity_poly.pdbx_seq_one_letter_code
_entity_poly.pdbx_strand_id
1 'polypeptide(L)'
;MDQHGRDDHEGVHVVGFEVPPSPDASYNNPVPGNEDEGREPPLVPPHLQHTLLSFPPSQDESSPLPQPQTVVLNHLYIEKENTRSVVALGITHRFRAKFVTVVLYKPVLRR
;
A
#
# COMPACT_ATOMS: atom_id res chain seq x y z
N MET A 1 -13.15 -22.78 -28.70
CA MET A 1 -13.77 -21.97 -27.64
C MET A 1 -12.68 -21.14 -27.00
N ASP A 2 -12.47 -19.99 -27.62
CA ASP A 2 -12.17 -18.68 -27.05
C ASP A 2 -11.09 -18.54 -25.96
N GLN A 3 -10.02 -17.88 -26.42
CA GLN A 3 -9.00 -17.14 -25.66
C GLN A 3 -9.65 -16.02 -24.81
N HIS A 4 -9.05 -15.69 -23.66
CA HIS A 4 -8.65 -14.33 -23.20
C HIS A 4 -8.47 -14.31 -21.67
N GLY A 5 -7.29 -13.91 -21.20
CA GLY A 5 -7.05 -13.82 -19.75
C GLY A 5 -5.76 -13.16 -19.25
N ARG A 6 -5.16 -12.23 -20.00
CA ARG A 6 -4.28 -11.14 -19.50
C ARG A 6 -2.81 -11.50 -19.13
N ASP A 7 -1.99 -11.67 -20.16
CA ASP A 7 -0.59 -11.22 -20.08
C ASP A 7 -0.57 -9.70 -20.26
N ASP A 8 -0.22 -8.94 -19.22
CA ASP A 8 0.12 -7.51 -19.30
C ASP A 8 1.09 -7.11 -18.16
N HIS A 9 2.09 -7.94 -17.89
CA HIS A 9 3.25 -7.58 -17.07
C HIS A 9 4.47 -7.27 -17.95
N GLU A 10 4.30 -6.48 -19.01
CA GLU A 10 5.44 -5.89 -19.71
C GLU A 10 5.98 -4.70 -18.88
N GLY A 11 6.52 -5.02 -17.72
CA GLY A 11 7.33 -4.12 -16.92
C GLY A 11 8.79 -4.34 -17.29
N VAL A 12 9.57 -3.25 -17.39
CA VAL A 12 11.02 -3.30 -17.56
C VAL A 12 11.62 -4.24 -16.49
N HIS A 13 12.10 -5.41 -16.91
CA HIS A 13 12.81 -6.35 -16.04
C HIS A 13 14.21 -5.78 -15.78
N VAL A 14 14.45 -5.34 -14.53
CA VAL A 14 15.80 -5.05 -14.08
C VAL A 14 16.36 -6.33 -13.48
N VAL A 15 17.40 -6.89 -14.12
CA VAL A 15 18.05 -8.14 -13.70
C VAL A 15 18.44 -8.03 -12.21
N GLY A 16 17.97 -8.98 -11.39
CA GLY A 16 18.21 -9.00 -9.94
C GLY A 16 17.15 -8.29 -9.08
N PHE A 17 16.13 -7.68 -9.69
CA PHE A 17 14.96 -7.12 -9.01
C PHE A 17 13.66 -7.84 -9.40
N GLU A 18 13.77 -9.09 -9.86
CA GLU A 18 12.61 -9.95 -10.08
C GLU A 18 11.80 -10.08 -8.79
N VAL A 19 10.52 -9.72 -8.86
CA VAL A 19 9.59 -9.97 -7.77
C VAL A 19 9.28 -11.48 -7.80
N PRO A 20 9.64 -12.25 -6.76
CA PRO A 20 9.34 -13.67 -6.74
C PRO A 20 7.82 -13.88 -6.75
N PRO A 21 7.32 -14.88 -7.50
CA PRO A 21 5.90 -15.19 -7.48
C PRO A 21 5.50 -15.67 -6.08
N SER A 22 4.31 -15.26 -5.66
CA SER A 22 3.64 -15.80 -4.49
C SER A 22 3.46 -17.33 -4.63
N PRO A 23 3.67 -18.13 -3.56
CA PRO A 23 3.38 -19.56 -3.62
C PRO A 23 1.91 -19.86 -3.90
N ASP A 24 1.61 -20.90 -4.69
CA ASP A 24 0.23 -21.21 -5.11
C ASP A 24 -0.70 -21.64 -3.96
N ALA A 25 -0.17 -22.30 -2.92
CA ALA A 25 -0.99 -22.84 -1.82
C ALA A 25 -0.25 -23.04 -0.48
N SER A 26 1.03 -22.64 -0.35
CA SER A 26 1.83 -22.95 0.85
C SER A 26 1.64 -21.96 2.02
N TYR A 27 0.71 -21.01 1.92
CA TYR A 27 0.41 -20.05 2.98
C TYR A 27 -0.24 -20.76 4.17
N ASN A 28 0.55 -21.07 5.20
CA ASN A 28 0.07 -21.82 6.37
C ASN A 28 0.20 -21.10 7.71
N ASN A 29 0.47 -19.77 7.73
CA ASN A 29 0.55 -18.88 8.90
C ASN A 29 0.81 -19.58 10.26
N PRO A 30 1.90 -20.36 10.39
CA PRO A 30 2.17 -21.06 11.63
C PRO A 30 2.50 -20.03 12.71
N VAL A 31 2.21 -20.36 13.96
CA VAL A 31 2.65 -19.52 15.08
C VAL A 31 4.19 -19.51 15.08
N PRO A 32 4.85 -18.34 15.05
CA PRO A 32 6.30 -18.25 15.08
C PRO A 32 6.89 -18.97 16.31
N GLY A 33 8.01 -19.67 16.12
CA GLY A 33 8.72 -20.34 17.21
C GLY A 33 9.79 -19.45 17.85
N ASN A 34 10.37 -19.89 18.96
CA ASN A 34 11.43 -19.16 19.68
C ASN A 34 12.67 -18.85 18.80
N GLU A 35 12.89 -19.64 17.75
CA GLU A 35 14.01 -19.50 16.80
C GLU A 35 13.81 -18.31 15.84
N ASP A 36 12.54 -17.92 15.61
CA ASP A 36 12.15 -16.78 14.78
C ASP A 36 12.21 -15.45 15.56
N GLU A 37 12.15 -15.51 16.89
CA GLU A 37 12.17 -14.33 17.77
C GLU A 37 13.52 -13.60 17.79
N GLY A 38 14.61 -14.26 17.39
CA GLY A 38 15.97 -13.71 17.42
C GLY A 38 16.34 -12.81 16.24
N ARG A 39 15.52 -12.77 15.17
CA ARG A 39 15.80 -11.96 13.97
C ARG A 39 15.19 -10.58 14.13
N GLU A 40 16.04 -9.56 14.17
CA GLU A 40 15.57 -8.17 14.19
C GLU A 40 14.78 -7.86 12.89
N PRO A 41 13.57 -7.28 12.99
CA PRO A 41 12.81 -6.91 11.81
C PRO A 41 13.55 -5.82 11.03
N PRO A 42 13.37 -5.77 9.70
CA PRO A 42 13.97 -4.72 8.91
C PRO A 42 13.46 -3.34 9.35
N LEU A 43 14.36 -2.35 9.29
CA LEU A 43 13.99 -0.97 9.55
C LEU A 43 12.95 -0.49 8.54
N VAL A 44 11.99 0.31 9.02
CA VAL A 44 10.96 0.91 8.15
C VAL A 44 11.63 1.89 7.19
N PRO A 45 11.41 1.76 5.86
CA PRO A 45 11.93 2.72 4.90
C PRO A 45 11.38 4.12 5.18
N PRO A 46 12.23 5.17 5.19
CA PRO A 46 11.80 6.54 5.51
C PRO A 46 10.75 7.08 4.52
N HIS A 47 10.76 6.58 3.29
CA HIS A 47 9.78 6.96 2.26
C HIS A 47 8.32 6.68 2.67
N LEU A 48 8.07 5.67 3.52
CA LEU A 48 6.71 5.35 4.00
C LEU A 48 6.17 6.36 5.01
N GLN A 49 6.98 7.32 5.45
CA GLN A 49 6.55 8.39 6.35
C GLN A 49 5.97 9.59 5.58
N HIS A 50 6.21 9.68 4.27
CA HIS A 50 5.82 10.83 3.44
C HIS A 50 4.60 10.47 2.57
N THR A 51 3.42 10.46 3.18
CA THR A 51 2.15 10.17 2.48
C THR A 51 1.66 11.41 1.69
N LEU A 52 0.99 11.19 0.55
CA LEU A 52 0.35 12.28 -0.20
C LEU A 52 -0.69 13.05 0.62
N LEU A 53 -1.31 12.40 1.60
CA LEU A 53 -2.39 12.95 2.42
C LEU A 53 -1.88 13.69 3.66
N SER A 54 -0.57 13.63 3.96
CA SER A 54 0.02 14.41 5.07
C SER A 54 0.38 15.84 4.68
N PHE A 55 0.31 16.19 3.39
CA PHE A 55 0.55 17.56 2.95
C PHE A 55 -0.65 18.44 3.33
N PRO A 56 -0.42 19.67 3.82
CA PRO A 56 -1.50 20.59 4.07
C PRO A 56 -2.29 20.83 2.78
N PRO A 57 -3.63 20.94 2.86
CA PRO A 57 -4.43 21.23 1.68
C PRO A 57 -3.93 22.54 1.06
N SER A 58 -3.73 22.54 -0.25
CA SER A 58 -3.59 23.78 -1.00
C SER A 58 -4.82 24.65 -0.74
N GLN A 59 -4.66 25.97 -0.72
CA GLN A 59 -5.81 26.88 -0.55
C GLN A 59 -6.88 26.74 -1.64
N ASP A 60 -6.54 26.09 -2.75
CA ASP A 60 -7.46 25.71 -3.80
C ASP A 60 -7.86 24.23 -3.62
N GLU A 61 -9.11 24.00 -3.23
CA GLU A 61 -9.73 22.68 -3.02
C GLU A 61 -9.73 21.82 -4.30
N SER A 62 -9.51 22.44 -5.47
CA SER A 62 -9.45 21.76 -6.77
C SER A 62 -8.03 21.42 -7.24
N SER A 63 -6.99 21.75 -6.45
CA SER A 63 -5.62 21.44 -6.85
C SER A 63 -5.39 19.93 -6.90
N PRO A 64 -4.75 19.40 -7.96
CA PRO A 64 -4.37 17.99 -8.00
C PRO A 64 -3.36 17.66 -6.89
N LEU A 65 -3.45 16.43 -6.37
CA LEU A 65 -2.42 15.89 -5.48
C LEU A 65 -1.06 15.84 -6.19
N PRO A 66 0.05 16.01 -5.46
CA PRO A 66 1.37 15.85 -6.05
C PRO A 66 1.59 14.43 -6.55
N GLN A 67 2.50 14.27 -7.51
CA GLN A 67 2.83 12.95 -8.04
C GLN A 67 3.44 12.06 -6.93
N PRO A 68 2.90 10.85 -6.68
CA PRO A 68 3.46 9.94 -5.68
C PRO A 68 4.81 9.38 -6.10
N GLN A 69 5.66 9.13 -5.12
CA GLN A 69 6.82 8.26 -5.29
C GLN A 69 6.34 6.82 -5.54
N THR A 70 7.03 6.07 -6.40
CA THR A 70 6.60 4.70 -6.72
C THR A 70 6.60 3.78 -5.50
N VAL A 71 7.51 4.01 -4.55
CA VAL A 71 7.65 3.21 -3.32
C VAL A 71 6.48 3.37 -2.34
N VAL A 72 5.66 4.43 -2.45
CA VAL A 72 4.53 4.63 -1.54
C VAL A 72 3.22 4.04 -2.06
N LEU A 73 3.22 3.51 -3.30
CA LEU A 73 2.05 2.90 -3.91
C LEU A 73 1.74 1.56 -3.26
N ASN A 74 0.45 1.23 -3.17
CA ASN A 74 -0.08 -0.01 -2.57
C ASN A 74 0.23 -0.18 -1.07
N HIS A 75 0.67 0.88 -0.39
CA HIS A 75 0.79 0.91 1.07
C HIS A 75 -0.48 1.47 1.71
N LEU A 76 -0.93 0.81 2.79
CA LEU A 76 -2.09 1.24 3.57
C LEU A 76 -1.68 2.28 4.62
N TYR A 77 -2.35 3.43 4.61
CA TYR A 77 -2.19 4.50 5.58
C TYR A 77 -3.43 4.60 6.47
N ILE A 78 -3.22 4.90 7.75
CA ILE A 78 -4.28 5.01 8.75
C ILE A 78 -4.09 6.34 9.47
N GLU A 79 -5.17 7.11 9.61
CA GLU A 79 -5.15 8.33 10.42
C GLU A 79 -4.97 7.96 11.91
N LYS A 80 -3.90 8.47 12.53
CA LYS A 80 -3.52 8.14 13.91
C LYS A 80 -4.44 8.81 14.94
N GLU A 81 -5.03 9.95 14.61
CA GLU A 81 -5.88 10.72 15.50
C GLU A 81 -7.35 10.26 15.40
N ASN A 82 -7.68 9.17 16.09
CA ASN A 82 -9.04 8.65 16.12
C ASN A 82 -9.87 9.29 17.24
N THR A 83 -10.20 10.57 17.09
CA THR A 83 -11.14 11.28 17.99
C THR A 83 -12.60 10.95 17.66
N ARG A 84 -12.86 10.27 16.55
CA ARG A 84 -14.19 10.00 16.01
C ARG A 84 -14.55 8.51 16.18
N SER A 85 -15.81 8.15 15.91
CA SER A 85 -16.26 6.74 15.87
C SER A 85 -15.93 6.06 14.53
N VAL A 86 -14.99 6.62 13.75
CA VAL A 86 -14.66 6.19 12.38
C VAL A 86 -13.14 6.14 12.22
N VAL A 87 -12.66 5.15 11.48
CA VAL A 87 -11.27 5.05 11.04
C VAL A 87 -11.19 5.45 9.57
N ALA A 88 -10.27 6.36 9.26
CA ALA A 88 -9.93 6.73 7.90
C ALA A 88 -8.75 5.86 7.40
N LEU A 89 -8.95 5.17 6.28
CA LEU A 89 -7.97 4.33 5.60
C LEU A 89 -7.63 4.92 4.24
N GLY A 90 -6.35 5.14 3.95
CA GLY A 90 -5.86 5.69 2.69
C GLY A 90 -4.99 4.71 1.92
N ILE A 91 -5.15 4.64 0.60
CA ILE A 91 -4.25 3.88 -0.29
C ILE A 91 -4.10 4.61 -1.63
N THR A 92 -2.88 4.59 -2.18
CA THR A 92 -2.63 5.08 -3.54
C THR A 92 -2.30 3.92 -4.47
N HIS A 93 -3.03 3.82 -5.58
CA HIS A 93 -2.84 2.78 -6.59
C HIS A 93 -2.55 3.39 -7.96
N ARG A 94 -1.75 2.70 -8.77
CA ARG A 94 -1.48 3.11 -10.16
C ARG A 94 -2.46 2.43 -11.11
N PHE A 95 -3.29 3.20 -11.78
CA PHE A 95 -4.16 2.73 -12.86
C PHE A 95 -3.61 3.21 -14.21
N ARG A 96 -3.01 2.31 -14.97
CA ARG A 96 -2.25 2.62 -16.20
C ARG A 96 -1.15 3.66 -15.92
N ALA A 97 -1.22 4.82 -16.55
CA ALA A 97 -0.28 5.94 -16.39
C ALA A 97 -0.74 6.98 -15.36
N LYS A 98 -1.83 6.72 -14.62
CA LYS A 98 -2.39 7.64 -13.62
C LYS A 98 -2.34 7.04 -12.22
N PHE A 99 -2.38 7.91 -11.21
CA PHE A 99 -2.43 7.52 -9.81
C PHE A 99 -3.78 7.91 -9.21
N VAL A 100 -4.33 7.02 -8.39
CA VAL A 100 -5.61 7.21 -7.70
C VAL A 100 -5.37 7.00 -6.23
N THR A 101 -5.70 8.00 -5.41
CA THR A 101 -5.71 7.88 -3.95
C THR A 101 -7.14 7.71 -3.48
N VAL A 102 -7.41 6.62 -2.78
CA VAL A 102 -8.73 6.31 -2.21
C VAL A 102 -8.66 6.49 -0.71
N VAL A 103 -9.65 7.18 -0.14
CA VAL A 103 -9.86 7.29 1.31
C VAL A 103 -11.19 6.64 1.66
N LEU A 104 -11.13 5.62 2.52
CA LEU A 104 -12.30 4.91 3.05
C LEU A 104 -12.51 5.31 4.52
N TYR A 105 -13.68 5.83 4.82
CA TYR A 105 -14.14 6.05 6.20
C TYR A 105 -14.98 4.87 6.66
N LYS A 106 -14.47 4.11 7.63
CA LYS A 106 -15.14 2.93 8.17
C LYS A 106 -15.50 3.16 9.63
N PRO A 107 -16.79 3.06 10.02
CA PRO A 107 -17.19 3.10 11.42
C PRO A 107 -16.54 1.98 12.23
N VAL A 108 -16.12 2.29 13.46
CA VAL A 108 -15.58 1.30 14.40
C VAL A 108 -16.52 1.20 15.59
N LEU A 109 -17.01 -0.01 15.84
CA LEU A 109 -17.76 -0.33 17.04
C LEU A 109 -16.81 -0.25 18.23
N ARG A 110 -17.02 0.75 19.09
CA ARG A 110 -16.37 0.81 20.40
C ARG A 110 -17.18 -0.10 21.33
N ARG A 111 -16.64 -1.27 21.67
CA ARG A 111 -17.16 -2.11 22.77
C ARG A 111 -16.51 -1.69 24.06
#